data_AF-S3B6W4-F1
#
_entry.id   AF-S3B6W4-F1
#
_cell.length_a   1.000
_cell.length_b   1.000
_cell.length_c   1.000
_cell.angle_alpha   90.00
_cell.angle_beta   90.00
_cell.angle_gamma   90.00
#
_symmetry.space_group_name_H-M   'P 1'
#
loop_
_entity.id
_entity.type
_entity.pdbx_description
1 polymer ?
#
loop_
_entity_poly.entity_id
_entity_poly.type
_entity_poly.pdbx_seq_one_letter_code
_entity_poly.pdbx_strand_id
1 'polypeptide(L)'
;MAILFAADFPSESTRLRRVNDGSVRAVARGVWTDSPHLTPEQLVAAHWREIVAQFLPGAVITGRTGFDHVPEDGHLFVSHSRWRPLELPGLIVYPDGRDEHRDDDVELEYGLYGASIVRAIIDNSETRGRPSAPPRRLSAEELRDRLRRILAGMTGDERALLLAAINSDQNGVAADTAREIIASSYDVPLFDMF
;
A
#
# COMPACT_ATOMS: atom_id res chain seq x y z
N MET A 1 9.57 -17.42 -16.86
CA MET A 1 8.23 -16.89 -16.54
C MET A 1 8.40 -15.41 -16.26
N ALA A 2 7.97 -14.60 -17.22
CA ALA A 2 8.05 -13.15 -17.15
C ALA A 2 6.65 -12.55 -17.22
N ILE A 3 6.48 -11.44 -16.52
CA ILE A 3 5.46 -10.44 -16.86
C ILE A 3 6.05 -9.56 -17.95
N LEU A 4 5.22 -9.26 -18.94
CA LEU A 4 5.60 -8.47 -20.11
C LEU A 4 4.66 -7.28 -20.23
N PHE A 5 5.22 -6.14 -20.58
CA PHE A 5 4.54 -4.89 -20.87
C PHE A 5 4.70 -4.50 -22.33
N ALA A 6 4.07 -3.40 -22.74
CA ALA A 6 4.10 -2.96 -24.12
C ALA A 6 5.53 -2.72 -24.64
N ALA A 7 6.44 -2.24 -23.78
CA ALA A 7 7.82 -1.95 -24.12
C ALA A 7 8.67 -3.20 -24.39
N ASP A 8 8.25 -4.38 -23.92
CA ASP A 8 8.97 -5.64 -24.13
C ASP A 8 8.73 -6.24 -25.53
N PHE A 9 7.88 -5.61 -26.34
CA PHE A 9 7.63 -5.99 -27.72
C PHE A 9 8.26 -4.97 -28.67
N PRO A 10 9.02 -5.42 -29.70
CA PRO A 10 9.58 -4.52 -30.70
C PRO A 10 8.52 -3.70 -31.45
N SER A 11 7.31 -4.24 -31.58
CA SER A 11 6.17 -3.58 -32.22
C SER A 11 4.85 -4.19 -31.76
N GLU A 12 3.76 -3.44 -31.95
CA GLU A 12 2.40 -3.94 -31.76
C GLU A 12 2.09 -5.15 -32.65
N SER A 13 2.56 -5.14 -33.91
CA SER A 13 2.40 -6.27 -34.82
C SER A 13 3.09 -7.54 -34.31
N THR A 14 4.28 -7.41 -33.70
CA THR A 14 5.00 -8.52 -33.07
C THR A 14 4.23 -9.06 -31.87
N ARG A 15 3.71 -8.17 -31.03
CA ARG A 15 2.86 -8.55 -29.89
C ARG A 15 1.63 -9.32 -30.33
N LEU A 16 0.88 -8.80 -31.32
CA LEU A 16 -0.32 -9.46 -31.84
C LEU A 16 -0.02 -10.83 -32.44
N ARG A 17 1.10 -10.96 -33.17
CA ARG A 17 1.57 -12.26 -33.67
C ARG A 17 1.81 -13.26 -32.54
N ARG A 18 2.57 -12.86 -31.50
CA ARG A 18 2.88 -13.72 -30.34
C ARG A 18 1.65 -14.10 -29.52
N VAL A 19 0.64 -13.24 -29.49
CA VAL A 19 -0.65 -13.57 -28.88
C VAL A 19 -1.42 -14.58 -29.74
N ASN A 20 -1.46 -14.38 -31.05
CA ASN A 20 -2.17 -15.27 -31.98
C ASN A 20 -1.54 -16.66 -32.09
N ASP A 21 -0.21 -16.76 -31.99
CA ASP A 21 0.51 -18.04 -32.00
C ASP A 21 0.57 -18.72 -30.62
N GLY A 22 0.07 -18.06 -29.58
CA GLY A 22 -0.03 -18.60 -28.22
C GLY A 22 1.28 -18.58 -27.43
N SER A 23 2.37 -18.02 -27.98
CA SER A 23 3.65 -17.88 -27.25
C SER A 23 3.59 -16.83 -26.13
N VAL A 24 2.60 -15.95 -26.16
CA VAL A 24 2.28 -14.98 -25.11
C VAL A 24 0.77 -14.91 -24.94
N ARG A 25 0.28 -14.64 -23.73
CA ARG A 25 -1.14 -14.37 -23.49
C ARG A 25 -1.34 -13.11 -22.64
N ALA A 26 -2.53 -12.52 -22.76
CA ALA A 26 -2.92 -11.40 -21.93
C ALA A 26 -3.23 -11.85 -20.49
N VAL A 27 -2.80 -11.04 -19.52
CA VAL A 27 -3.12 -11.19 -18.09
C VAL A 27 -4.14 -10.13 -17.70
N ALA A 28 -3.85 -8.87 -18.03
CA ALA A 28 -4.72 -7.72 -17.85
C ALA A 28 -4.49 -6.73 -18.99
N ARG A 29 -5.22 -5.61 -19.02
CA ARG A 29 -4.99 -4.58 -20.03
C ARG A 29 -3.56 -4.03 -19.89
N GLY A 30 -2.74 -4.20 -20.94
CA GLY A 30 -1.36 -3.72 -20.94
C GLY A 30 -0.36 -4.67 -20.25
N VAL A 31 -0.80 -5.85 -19.82
CA VAL A 31 0.02 -6.86 -19.15
C VAL A 31 -0.12 -8.20 -19.84
N TRP A 32 1.01 -8.80 -20.16
CA TRP A 32 1.10 -10.10 -20.82
C TRP A 32 2.05 -11.03 -20.07
N THR A 33 2.07 -12.30 -20.46
CA THR A 33 2.98 -13.30 -19.90
C THR A 33 3.38 -14.32 -20.96
N ASP A 34 4.58 -14.87 -20.80
CA ASP A 34 5.09 -16.04 -21.54
C ASP A 34 4.74 -17.38 -20.83
N SER A 35 4.04 -17.34 -19.70
CA SER A 35 3.68 -18.51 -18.90
C SER A 35 2.21 -18.92 -19.11
N PRO A 36 1.94 -20.02 -19.82
CA PRO A 36 0.57 -20.44 -20.15
C PRO A 36 -0.16 -21.16 -19.01
N HIS A 37 0.54 -21.58 -17.95
CA HIS A 37 -0.01 -22.54 -16.98
C HIS A 37 -0.70 -21.92 -15.76
N LEU A 38 -0.42 -20.66 -15.44
CA LEU A 38 -1.02 -19.97 -14.29
C LEU A 38 -2.31 -19.24 -14.69
N THR A 39 -3.26 -19.03 -13.78
CA THR A 39 -4.39 -18.12 -14.07
C THR A 39 -3.92 -16.66 -14.06
N PRO A 40 -4.68 -15.72 -14.66
CA PRO A 40 -4.38 -14.29 -14.55
C PRO A 40 -4.28 -13.81 -13.10
N GLU A 41 -5.15 -14.29 -12.21
CA GLU A 41 -5.17 -13.95 -10.78
C GLU A 41 -3.90 -14.45 -10.07
N GLN A 42 -3.44 -15.66 -10.37
CA GLN A 42 -2.20 -16.20 -9.83
C GLN A 42 -0.98 -15.40 -10.25
N LEU A 43 -0.95 -14.94 -11.50
CA LEU A 43 0.14 -14.08 -11.99
C LEU A 43 0.10 -12.69 -11.37
N VAL A 44 -1.08 -12.08 -11.24
CA VAL A 44 -1.23 -10.80 -10.55
C VAL A 44 -0.79 -10.96 -9.09
N ALA A 45 -1.26 -11.98 -8.37
CA ALA A 45 -0.86 -12.21 -6.98
C ALA A 45 0.65 -12.40 -6.81
N ALA A 46 1.33 -13.04 -7.76
CA ALA A 46 2.77 -13.26 -7.71
C ALA A 46 3.61 -12.04 -8.13
N HIS A 47 3.08 -11.17 -9.00
CA HIS A 47 3.84 -10.09 -9.66
C HIS A 47 3.22 -8.70 -9.46
N TRP A 48 2.31 -8.53 -8.51
CA TRP A 48 1.55 -7.29 -8.38
C TRP A 48 2.44 -6.06 -8.20
N ARG A 49 3.58 -6.15 -7.49
CA ARG A 49 4.48 -5.00 -7.30
C ARG A 49 5.04 -4.49 -8.62
N GLU A 50 5.56 -5.39 -9.44
CA GLU A 50 6.09 -5.07 -10.77
C GLU A 50 4.99 -4.48 -11.67
N ILE A 51 3.80 -5.10 -11.66
CA ILE A 51 2.65 -4.62 -12.44
C ILE A 51 2.22 -3.21 -11.97
N VAL A 52 2.10 -3.01 -10.66
CA VAL A 52 1.68 -1.74 -10.07
C VAL A 52 2.72 -0.65 -10.35
N ALA A 53 4.01 -0.94 -10.19
CA ALA A 53 5.10 -0.01 -10.51
C ALA A 53 5.06 0.46 -11.97
N GLN A 54 4.74 -0.44 -12.91
CA GLN A 54 4.62 -0.08 -14.31
C GLN A 54 3.48 0.92 -14.57
N PHE A 55 2.35 0.78 -13.88
CA PHE A 55 1.18 1.64 -14.10
C PHE A 55 1.14 2.88 -13.20
N LEU A 56 1.79 2.82 -12.04
CA LEU A 56 1.83 3.83 -10.98
C LEU A 56 3.27 3.96 -10.46
N PRO A 57 4.20 4.45 -11.30
CA PRO A 57 5.60 4.56 -10.92
C PRO A 57 5.75 5.50 -9.71
N GLY A 58 6.58 5.11 -8.74
CA GLY A 58 6.81 5.89 -7.52
C GLY A 58 5.64 5.90 -6.53
N ALA A 59 4.59 5.10 -6.74
CA ALA A 59 3.45 5.06 -5.83
C ALA A 59 3.88 4.59 -4.42
N VAL A 60 3.29 5.23 -3.40
CA VAL A 60 3.51 4.87 -2.00
C VAL A 60 2.33 4.07 -1.48
N ILE A 61 2.55 2.86 -0.95
CA ILE A 61 1.50 2.04 -0.33
C ILE A 61 1.11 2.65 1.02
N THR A 62 -0.15 3.04 1.17
CA THR A 62 -0.66 3.88 2.27
C THR A 62 -1.97 3.34 2.84
N GLY A 63 -2.58 4.08 3.79
CA GLY A 63 -3.86 3.71 4.39
C GLY A 63 -3.77 2.35 5.11
N ARG A 64 -4.83 1.55 5.05
CA ARG A 64 -4.87 0.25 5.73
C ARG A 64 -3.81 -0.74 5.27
N THR A 65 -3.42 -0.69 3.99
CA THR A 65 -2.35 -1.52 3.43
C THR A 65 -0.94 -0.98 3.72
N GLY A 66 -0.83 0.22 4.29
CA GLY A 66 0.43 0.89 4.57
C GLY A 66 1.25 0.26 5.69
N PHE A 67 0.65 -0.57 6.56
CA PHE A 67 1.38 -1.25 7.63
C PHE A 67 2.22 -2.44 7.14
N ASP A 68 1.66 -3.24 6.22
CA ASP A 68 2.28 -4.50 5.79
C ASP A 68 2.84 -4.42 4.35
N HIS A 69 2.59 -3.31 3.64
CA HIS A 69 3.00 -3.07 2.24
C HIS A 69 2.58 -4.20 1.28
N VAL A 70 1.41 -4.78 1.53
CA VAL A 70 0.79 -5.82 0.72
C VAL A 70 -0.72 -5.56 0.57
N PRO A 71 -1.36 -6.09 -0.49
CA PRO A 71 -2.81 -6.03 -0.62
C PRO A 71 -3.54 -6.73 0.52
N GLU A 72 -4.69 -6.19 0.92
CA GLU A 72 -5.60 -6.77 1.90
C GLU A 72 -6.92 -7.10 1.19
N ASP A 73 -7.35 -8.37 1.21
CA ASP A 73 -8.56 -8.86 0.55
C ASP A 73 -8.70 -8.46 -0.94
N GLY A 74 -7.58 -8.44 -1.66
CA GLY A 74 -7.56 -8.05 -3.08
C GLY A 74 -7.64 -6.53 -3.30
N HIS A 75 -7.38 -5.73 -2.26
CA HIS A 75 -7.39 -4.27 -2.33
C HIS A 75 -6.04 -3.70 -1.91
N LEU A 76 -5.54 -2.73 -2.67
CA LEU A 76 -4.30 -2.02 -2.36
C LEU A 76 -4.56 -0.52 -2.38
N PHE A 77 -4.19 0.18 -1.32
CA PHE A 77 -4.33 1.64 -1.25
C PHE A 77 -2.97 2.29 -1.45
N VAL A 78 -2.91 3.25 -2.35
CA VAL A 78 -1.67 3.96 -2.67
C VAL A 78 -1.88 5.46 -2.69
N SER A 79 -0.82 6.20 -2.40
CA SER A 79 -0.69 7.60 -2.76
C SER A 79 -0.01 7.68 -4.12
N HIS A 80 -0.73 8.22 -5.11
CA HIS A 80 -0.25 8.44 -6.46
C HIS A 80 -1.17 9.43 -7.20
N SER A 81 -0.60 10.28 -8.06
CA SER A 81 -1.31 11.37 -8.79
C SER A 81 -2.51 10.90 -9.64
N ARG A 82 -2.54 9.63 -10.04
CA ARG A 82 -3.68 9.00 -10.71
C ARG A 82 -4.91 9.01 -9.80
N TRP A 83 -6.10 9.25 -10.35
CA TRP A 83 -7.35 9.23 -9.58
C TRP A 83 -8.23 8.00 -9.84
N ARG A 84 -8.05 7.33 -10.99
CA ARG A 84 -8.84 6.14 -11.34
C ARG A 84 -8.21 4.89 -10.73
N PRO A 85 -9.01 3.98 -10.16
CA PRO A 85 -8.53 2.66 -9.79
C PRO A 85 -7.81 1.95 -10.95
N LEU A 86 -6.83 1.12 -10.58
CA LEU A 86 -6.24 0.14 -11.48
C LEU A 86 -6.87 -1.21 -11.15
N GLU A 87 -7.67 -1.73 -12.08
CA GLU A 87 -8.35 -3.01 -11.95
C GLU A 87 -7.51 -4.10 -12.62
N LEU A 88 -7.12 -5.09 -11.83
CA LEU A 88 -6.39 -6.28 -12.24
C LEU A 88 -7.19 -7.52 -11.80
N PRO A 89 -7.03 -8.67 -12.48
CA PRO A 89 -7.59 -9.93 -11.99
C PRO A 89 -7.21 -10.20 -10.52
N GLY A 90 -8.21 -10.21 -9.63
CA GLY A 90 -8.02 -10.47 -8.20
C GLY A 90 -7.40 -9.32 -7.38
N LEU A 91 -7.13 -8.16 -7.98
CA LEU A 91 -6.55 -7.01 -7.29
C LEU A 91 -7.09 -5.69 -7.83
N ILE A 92 -7.59 -4.82 -6.93
CA ILE A 92 -7.91 -3.43 -7.27
C ILE A 92 -6.97 -2.52 -6.48
N VAL A 93 -6.25 -1.66 -7.20
CA VAL A 93 -5.44 -0.61 -6.60
C VAL A 93 -6.22 0.70 -6.61
N TYR A 94 -6.29 1.34 -5.46
CA TYR A 94 -6.99 2.60 -5.23
C TYR A 94 -5.97 3.72 -4.96
N PRO A 95 -5.60 4.50 -5.98
CA PRO A 95 -4.92 5.77 -5.79
C PRO A 95 -5.82 6.80 -5.08
N ASP A 96 -5.22 7.75 -4.37
CA ASP A 96 -5.91 8.90 -3.75
C ASP A 96 -5.88 10.17 -4.62
N GLY A 97 -5.16 10.16 -5.75
CA GLY A 97 -4.96 11.33 -6.59
C GLY A 97 -3.94 12.34 -6.02
N ARG A 98 -3.18 11.95 -4.99
CA ARG A 98 -2.12 12.75 -4.36
C ARG A 98 -0.76 12.19 -4.76
N ASP A 99 0.25 13.03 -4.85
CA ASP A 99 1.62 12.58 -5.14
C ASP A 99 2.51 12.84 -3.92
N GLU A 100 2.09 12.25 -2.80
CA GLU A 100 2.69 12.52 -1.49
C GLU A 100 3.71 11.43 -1.16
N HIS A 101 4.98 11.77 -1.35
CA HIS A 101 6.13 11.01 -0.85
C HIS A 101 6.68 11.69 0.39
N ARG A 102 7.01 10.91 1.43
CA ARG A 102 7.68 11.39 2.64
C ARG A 102 9.10 10.88 2.70
N ASP A 103 10.01 11.67 3.25
CA ASP A 103 11.44 11.33 3.37
C ASP A 103 11.69 10.05 4.19
N ASP A 104 10.75 9.68 5.06
CA ASP A 104 10.81 8.49 5.91
C ASP A 104 10.07 7.27 5.32
N ASP A 105 9.48 7.39 4.13
CA ASP A 105 8.88 6.25 3.44
C ASP A 105 9.95 5.19 3.06
N VAL A 106 9.52 3.94 3.06
CA VAL A 106 10.39 2.79 2.83
C VAL A 106 10.47 2.49 1.33
N GLU A 107 11.67 2.46 0.76
CA GLU A 107 11.86 2.00 -0.62
C GLU A 107 11.55 0.50 -0.75
N LEU A 108 10.75 0.16 -1.76
CA LEU A 108 10.37 -1.21 -2.10
C LEU A 108 10.89 -1.59 -3.49
N GLU A 109 10.60 -2.81 -3.90
CA GLU A 109 10.96 -3.33 -5.22
C GLU A 109 10.31 -2.51 -6.35
N TYR A 110 10.98 -2.49 -7.51
CA TYR A 110 10.49 -1.88 -8.76
C TYR A 110 10.22 -0.36 -8.67
N GLY A 111 10.80 0.33 -7.67
CA GLY A 111 10.61 1.77 -7.49
C GLY A 111 9.25 2.14 -6.90
N LEU A 112 8.60 1.20 -6.22
CA LEU A 112 7.50 1.49 -5.31
C LEU A 112 8.04 1.91 -3.95
N TYR A 113 7.19 2.54 -3.15
CA TYR A 113 7.47 2.87 -1.77
C TYR A 113 6.36 2.35 -0.86
N GLY A 114 6.68 2.17 0.41
CA GLY A 114 5.73 1.84 1.46
C GLY A 114 5.71 2.93 2.52
N ALA A 115 4.54 3.22 3.08
CA ALA A 115 4.42 4.15 4.19
C ALA A 115 5.36 3.76 5.35
N SER A 116 6.05 4.74 5.91
CA SER A 116 6.73 4.57 7.19
C SER A 116 5.72 4.13 8.28
N ILE A 117 6.21 3.57 9.39
CA ILE A 117 5.33 3.20 10.50
C ILE A 117 4.55 4.41 11.04
N VAL A 118 5.18 5.58 11.09
CA VAL A 118 4.56 6.83 11.53
C VAL A 118 3.49 7.25 10.52
N ARG A 119 3.81 7.25 9.23
CA ARG A 119 2.84 7.56 8.17
C ARG A 119 1.65 6.60 8.20
N ALA A 120 1.86 5.30 8.34
CA ALA A 120 0.79 4.32 8.41
C ALA A 120 -0.15 4.59 9.60
N ILE A 121 0.40 4.97 10.76
CA ILE A 121 -0.41 5.35 11.93
C ILE A 121 -1.20 6.63 11.66
N ILE A 122 -0.56 7.66 11.11
CA ILE A 122 -1.17 8.96 10.82
C ILE A 122 -2.28 8.84 9.77
N ASP A 123 -2.02 8.16 8.65
CA ASP A 123 -2.99 7.93 7.57
C ASP A 123 -4.26 7.23 8.07
N ASN A 124 -4.11 6.25 8.97
CA ASN A 124 -5.24 5.52 9.55
C ASN A 124 -5.91 6.26 10.73
N SER A 125 -5.23 7.22 11.34
CA SER A 125 -5.77 8.08 12.39
C SER A 125 -6.52 9.31 11.84
N GLU A 126 -6.39 9.58 10.55
CA GLU A 126 -7.09 10.70 9.92
C GLU A 126 -8.61 10.44 9.85
N THR A 127 -9.40 11.37 10.40
CA THR A 127 -10.87 11.24 10.46
C THR A 127 -11.59 11.96 9.32
N ARG A 128 -10.88 12.80 8.56
CA ARG A 128 -11.44 13.61 7.46
C ARG A 128 -11.20 12.95 6.12
N GLY A 129 -12.16 13.00 5.21
CA GLY A 129 -11.98 12.45 3.86
C GLY A 129 -13.29 11.91 3.31
N ARG A 130 -13.29 11.60 2.01
CA ARG A 130 -14.46 10.98 1.37
C ARG A 130 -14.50 9.50 1.78
N PRO A 131 -15.66 8.98 2.24
CA PRO A 131 -15.84 7.55 2.44
C PRO A 131 -15.50 6.77 1.18
N SER A 132 -14.85 5.62 1.33
CA SER A 132 -14.56 4.68 0.26
C SER A 132 -15.10 3.29 0.61
N ALA A 133 -15.39 2.50 -0.42
CA ALA A 133 -15.75 1.09 -0.29
C ALA A 133 -14.82 0.28 -1.22
N PRO A 134 -13.91 -0.56 -0.68
CA PRO A 134 -13.62 -0.76 0.75
C PRO A 134 -13.02 0.49 1.44
N PRO A 135 -13.08 0.59 2.78
CA PRO A 135 -12.55 1.73 3.50
C PRO A 135 -11.02 1.80 3.37
N ARG A 136 -10.50 2.97 3.00
CA ARG A 136 -9.05 3.23 2.90
C ARG A 136 -8.34 3.16 4.25
N ARG A 137 -9.06 3.47 5.33
CA ARG A 137 -8.52 3.53 6.68
C ARG A 137 -9.05 2.37 7.50
N LEU A 138 -8.23 1.92 8.43
CA LEU A 138 -8.67 1.06 9.52
C LEU A 138 -9.74 1.79 10.34
N SER A 139 -10.71 1.04 10.84
CA SER A 139 -11.59 1.48 11.91
C SER A 139 -10.79 1.75 13.18
N ALA A 140 -11.37 2.51 14.11
CA ALA A 140 -10.71 2.80 15.39
C ALA A 140 -10.33 1.51 16.16
N GLU A 141 -11.17 0.47 16.09
CA GLU A 141 -10.88 -0.83 16.72
C GLU A 141 -9.73 -1.56 16.02
N GLU A 142 -9.78 -1.67 14.69
CA GLU A 142 -8.71 -2.32 13.92
C GLU A 142 -7.37 -1.62 14.13
N LEU A 143 -7.36 -0.28 14.14
CA LEU A 143 -6.16 0.50 14.39
C LEU A 143 -5.65 0.30 15.81
N ARG A 144 -6.55 0.28 16.82
CA ARG A 144 -6.18 -0.01 18.21
C ARG A 144 -5.48 -1.37 18.34
N ASP A 145 -6.07 -2.41 17.75
CA ASP A 145 -5.51 -3.76 17.80
C ASP A 145 -4.20 -3.87 17.02
N ARG A 146 -4.09 -3.19 15.88
CA ARG A 146 -2.84 -3.11 15.12
C ARG A 146 -1.73 -2.45 15.94
N LEU A 147 -2.02 -1.31 16.57
CA LEU A 147 -1.09 -0.57 17.42
C LEU A 147 -0.66 -1.39 18.63
N ARG A 148 -1.59 -2.08 19.32
CA ARG A 148 -1.27 -3.00 20.42
C ARG A 148 -0.24 -4.04 20.02
N ARG A 149 -0.41 -4.68 18.86
CA ARG A 149 0.53 -5.71 18.36
C ARG A 149 1.91 -5.13 18.05
N ILE A 150 1.96 -3.98 17.36
CA ILE A 150 3.22 -3.31 17.01
C ILE A 150 3.99 -2.93 18.27
N LEU A 151 3.32 -2.21 19.17
CA LEU A 151 3.93 -1.66 20.37
C LEU A 151 4.34 -2.77 21.36
N ALA A 152 3.61 -3.90 21.44
CA ALA A 152 4.00 -5.04 22.26
C ALA A 152 5.39 -5.61 21.90
N GLY A 153 5.81 -5.51 20.63
CA GLY A 153 7.14 -5.94 20.18
C GLY A 153 8.27 -4.93 20.40
N MET A 154 7.94 -3.70 20.83
CA MET A 154 8.90 -2.62 21.00
C MET A 154 9.38 -2.48 22.45
N THR A 155 10.65 -2.11 22.61
CA THR A 155 11.26 -1.63 23.86
C THR A 155 10.70 -0.26 24.28
N GLY A 156 10.96 0.16 25.52
CA GLY A 156 10.55 1.49 26.01
C GLY A 156 11.11 2.63 25.16
N ASP A 157 12.40 2.57 24.82
CA ASP A 157 13.07 3.59 24.00
C ASP A 157 12.49 3.67 22.58
N GLU A 158 12.23 2.53 21.94
CA GLU A 158 11.59 2.48 20.61
C GLU A 158 10.18 3.09 20.63
N ARG A 159 9.40 2.81 21.68
CA ARG A 159 8.07 3.41 21.86
C ARG A 159 8.18 4.92 22.07
N ALA A 160 9.13 5.39 22.87
CA ALA A 160 9.33 6.81 23.11
C ALA A 160 9.73 7.55 21.82
N LEU A 161 10.61 6.96 21.00
CA LEU A 161 10.98 7.49 19.69
C LEU A 161 9.79 7.54 18.72
N LEU A 162 9.00 6.46 18.65
CA LEU A 162 7.80 6.41 17.82
C LEU A 162 6.78 7.50 18.22
N LEU A 163 6.53 7.66 19.52
CA LEU A 163 5.63 8.69 20.03
C LEU A 163 6.15 10.10 19.75
N ALA A 164 7.45 10.34 19.89
CA ALA A 164 8.07 11.61 19.54
C ALA A 164 7.88 11.93 18.04
N ALA A 165 8.08 10.93 17.16
CA ALA A 165 7.87 11.08 15.73
C ALA A 165 6.40 11.38 15.39
N ILE A 166 5.43 10.66 15.99
CA ILE A 166 4.00 10.93 15.83
C ILE A 166 3.67 12.36 16.29
N ASN A 167 4.21 12.81 17.43
CA ASN A 167 3.98 14.15 17.95
C ASN A 167 4.52 15.27 17.05
N SER A 168 5.55 14.98 16.28
CA SER A 168 6.16 15.92 15.35
C SER A 168 5.52 15.92 13.96
N ASP A 169 4.55 15.03 13.68
CA ASP A 169 3.90 14.97 12.37
C ASP A 169 3.14 16.26 12.06
N GLN A 170 3.17 16.67 10.80
CA GLN A 170 2.53 17.90 10.31
C GLN A 170 1.00 17.86 10.45
N ASN A 171 0.40 16.67 10.43
CA ASN A 171 -1.03 16.47 10.64
C ASN A 171 -1.34 16.30 12.14
N GLY A 172 -1.30 17.42 12.88
CA GLY A 172 -1.50 17.43 14.33
C GLY A 172 -2.83 16.81 14.80
N VAL A 173 -3.90 16.91 14.01
CA VAL A 173 -5.21 16.31 14.35
C VAL A 173 -5.17 14.78 14.27
N ALA A 174 -4.51 14.24 13.23
CA ALA A 174 -4.32 12.79 13.13
C ALA A 174 -3.34 12.29 14.20
N ALA A 175 -2.30 13.06 14.53
CA ALA A 175 -1.39 12.76 15.62
C ALA A 175 -2.09 12.75 16.99
N ASP A 176 -2.99 13.71 17.26
CA ASP A 176 -3.84 13.72 18.45
C ASP A 176 -4.68 12.45 18.55
N THR A 177 -5.35 12.09 17.45
CA THR A 177 -6.19 10.89 17.37
C THR A 177 -5.37 9.61 17.60
N ALA A 178 -4.18 9.50 16.99
CA ALA A 178 -3.27 8.38 17.19
C ALA A 178 -2.88 8.24 18.66
N ARG A 179 -2.57 9.35 19.34
CA ARG A 179 -2.24 9.35 20.77
C ARG A 179 -3.40 8.86 21.63
N GLU A 180 -4.61 9.32 21.38
CA GLU A 180 -5.79 8.86 22.12
C GLU A 180 -6.02 7.36 21.97
N ILE A 181 -5.81 6.82 20.76
CA ILE A 181 -5.91 5.39 20.50
C ILE A 181 -4.78 4.62 21.21
N ILE A 182 -3.54 5.10 21.17
CA ILE A 182 -2.42 4.48 21.87
C ILE A 182 -2.64 4.49 23.39
N ALA A 183 -3.06 5.61 23.97
CA ALA A 183 -3.32 5.73 25.39
C ALA A 183 -4.44 4.78 25.86
N SER A 184 -5.53 4.69 25.09
CA SER A 184 -6.63 3.76 25.38
C SER A 184 -6.27 2.28 25.18
N SER A 185 -5.15 1.98 24.51
CA SER A 185 -4.72 0.62 24.21
C SER A 185 -4.08 -0.10 25.39
N TYR A 186 -3.50 0.65 26.35
CA TYR A 186 -2.60 0.10 27.36
C TYR A 186 -3.17 -0.02 28.77
N ASP A 187 -4.32 0.58 29.09
CA ASP A 187 -4.86 0.64 30.47
C ASP A 187 -3.80 1.08 31.51
N VAL A 188 -2.79 1.80 31.04
CA VAL A 188 -1.66 2.35 31.80
C VAL A 188 -1.66 3.84 31.51
N PRO A 189 -1.61 4.71 32.54
CA PRO A 189 -1.58 6.15 32.35
C PRO A 189 -0.43 6.55 31.43
N LEU A 190 -0.68 7.50 30.52
CA LEU A 190 0.30 8.08 29.58
C LEU A 190 1.61 8.54 30.25
N PHE A 191 1.59 8.78 31.56
CA PHE A 191 2.71 9.19 32.39
C PHE A 191 3.68 8.05 32.75
N ASP A 192 3.23 6.79 32.73
CA ASP A 192 4.06 5.61 33.02
C ASP A 192 4.73 5.04 31.75
N MET A 193 4.54 5.69 30.59
CA MET A 193 5.21 5.36 29.32
C MET A 193 6.52 6.12 29.10
N PHE A 194 6.94 6.96 30.06
CA PHE A 194 8.19 7.74 30.02
C PHE A 194 9.04 7.49 31.26
#